data_AF-A0A9P5PH83-F1
#
_entry.id   AF-A0A9P5PH83-F1
#
_cell.length_a   1.000
_cell.length_b   1.000
_cell.length_c   1.000
_cell.angle_alpha   90.00
_cell.angle_beta   90.00
_cell.angle_gamma   90.00
#
_symmetry.space_group_name_H-M   'P 1'
#
loop_
_entity.id
_entity.type
_entity.pdbx_description
1 polymer ?
#
loop_
_entity_poly.entity_id
_entity_poly.type
_entity_poly.pdbx_seq_one_letter_code
_entity_poly.pdbx_strand_id
1 'polypeptide(L)'
;WFHRAFTYLNVELGPQFANLLRFWMDLEKINSWKNPKRGLTNLNRPVMLNEWINKQRLGAVPALSIGSLVERFAKEVWTWWSSLQPNWRGTAFDNRPAQLLTFGNDWKPLDKCGNNGWLGIITCLKWWREGLDSLPKDDRLRLEVDWFCAVDDVSNMLRGLLEWKRKGSGST
;
A
#
# COMPACT_ATOMS: atom_id res chain seq x y z
N TRP A 1 -15.50 -3.94 10.08
CA TRP A 1 -14.65 -4.15 8.89
C TRP A 1 -13.17 -4.14 9.27
N PHE A 2 -12.70 -3.14 10.03
CA PHE A 2 -11.28 -2.97 10.35
C PHE A 2 -10.69 -4.16 11.08
N HIS A 3 -11.34 -4.68 12.13
CA HIS A 3 -10.83 -5.84 12.87
C HIS A 3 -10.49 -7.03 11.95
N ARG A 4 -11.40 -7.42 11.05
CA ARG A 4 -11.15 -8.48 10.06
C ARG A 4 -10.01 -8.14 9.10
N ALA A 5 -9.93 -6.89 8.63
CA ALA A 5 -8.86 -6.44 7.74
C ALA A 5 -7.49 -6.41 8.43
N PHE A 6 -7.44 -5.95 9.69
CA PHE A 6 -6.23 -5.92 10.50
C PHE A 6 -5.76 -7.34 10.81
N THR A 7 -6.63 -8.24 11.26
CA THR A 7 -6.28 -9.65 11.48
C THR A 7 -5.73 -10.30 10.22
N TYR A 8 -6.25 -9.94 9.04
CA TYR A 8 -5.73 -10.44 7.77
C TYR A 8 -4.32 -9.94 7.44
N LEU A 9 -4.02 -8.67 7.77
CA LEU A 9 -2.73 -8.04 7.46
C LEU A 9 -1.67 -8.23 8.56
N ASN A 10 -2.08 -8.49 9.80
CA ASN A 10 -1.20 -8.57 10.97
C ASN A 10 -0.43 -9.91 10.99
N VAL A 11 0.54 -10.01 10.09
CA VAL A 11 1.46 -11.14 9.91
C VAL A 11 2.92 -10.68 10.08
N GLU A 12 3.81 -11.60 10.45
CA GLU A 12 5.23 -11.32 10.69
C GLU A 12 6.00 -11.15 9.38
N LEU A 13 6.00 -9.92 8.84
CA LEU A 13 6.75 -9.54 7.63
C LEU A 13 7.92 -8.58 7.91
N GLY A 14 8.25 -8.40 9.19
CA GLY A 14 9.34 -7.52 9.64
C GLY A 14 8.88 -6.14 10.12
N PRO A 15 9.79 -5.40 10.78
CA PRO A 15 9.43 -4.18 11.52
C PRO A 15 8.96 -3.02 10.63
N GLN A 16 9.44 -2.94 9.40
CA GLN A 16 9.03 -1.90 8.43
C GLN A 16 7.56 -2.05 8.07
N PHE A 17 7.11 -3.29 7.81
CA PHE A 17 5.72 -3.58 7.51
C PHE A 17 4.83 -3.41 8.74
N ALA A 18 5.28 -3.85 9.92
CA ALA A 18 4.55 -3.61 11.18
C ALA A 18 4.36 -2.11 11.46
N ASN A 19 5.37 -1.28 11.17
CA ASN A 19 5.27 0.17 11.29
C ASN A 19 4.26 0.78 10.29
N LEU A 20 4.22 0.27 9.06
CA LEU A 20 3.18 0.64 8.08
C LEU A 20 1.77 0.33 8.61
N LEU A 21 1.55 -0.84 9.21
CA LEU A 21 0.26 -1.19 9.81
C LEU A 21 -0.13 -0.26 10.96
N ARG A 22 0.85 0.18 11.76
CA ARG A 22 0.61 1.17 12.83
C ARG A 22 0.13 2.51 12.26
N PHE A 23 0.78 3.03 11.22
CA PHE A 23 0.35 4.27 10.57
C PHE A 23 -1.03 4.12 9.92
N TRP A 24 -1.34 2.95 9.35
CA TRP A 24 -2.66 2.69 8.80
C TRP A 24 -3.74 2.65 9.90
N MET A 25 -3.47 1.99 11.02
CA MET A 25 -4.36 1.99 12.17
C MET A 25 -4.63 3.41 12.69
N ASP A 26 -3.61 4.26 12.77
CA ASP A 26 -3.75 5.67 13.15
C ASP A 26 -4.65 6.43 12.18
N LEU A 27 -4.49 6.22 10.87
CA LEU A 27 -5.33 6.85 9.85
C LEU A 27 -6.79 6.45 10.03
N GLU A 28 -7.06 5.16 10.20
CA GLU A 28 -8.42 4.65 10.36
C GLU A 28 -9.05 5.13 11.67
N LYS A 29 -8.26 5.22 12.75
CA LYS A 29 -8.69 5.79 14.03
C LYS A 29 -9.07 7.27 13.90
N ILE A 30 -8.25 8.10 13.25
CA ILE A 30 -8.56 9.53 13.00
C ILE A 30 -9.85 9.68 12.20
N ASN A 31 -10.12 8.76 11.28
CA ASN A 31 -11.35 8.74 10.50
C ASN A 31 -12.52 8.02 11.21
N SER A 32 -12.41 7.74 12.51
CA SER A 32 -13.44 7.07 13.32
C SER A 32 -13.88 5.73 12.73
N TRP A 33 -12.96 5.00 12.10
CA TRP A 33 -13.21 3.70 11.49
C TRP A 33 -14.32 3.72 10.43
N LYS A 34 -14.53 4.88 9.77
CA LYS A 34 -15.50 5.01 8.69
C LYS A 34 -15.15 4.07 7.54
N ASN A 35 -16.18 3.58 6.85
CA ASN A 35 -16.02 2.66 5.72
C ASN A 35 -16.75 3.18 4.47
N PRO A 36 -16.29 4.31 3.89
CA PRO A 36 -16.94 4.87 2.72
C PRO A 36 -16.84 3.91 1.53
N LYS A 37 -17.85 3.97 0.64
CA LYS A 37 -17.83 3.22 -0.63
C LYS A 37 -16.73 3.73 -1.57
N ARG A 38 -16.44 5.04 -1.55
CA ARG A 38 -15.37 5.64 -2.36
C ARG A 38 -14.02 5.45 -1.67
N GLY A 39 -12.99 5.12 -2.45
CA GLY A 39 -11.64 4.89 -1.95
C GLY A 39 -10.58 5.40 -2.90
N LEU A 40 -9.41 4.77 -2.85
CA LEU A 40 -8.32 5.00 -3.80
C LEU A 40 -8.78 4.68 -5.23
N THR A 41 -8.24 5.39 -6.22
CA THR A 41 -8.56 5.11 -7.64
C THR A 41 -8.19 3.67 -8.00
N ASN A 42 -8.93 3.09 -8.95
CA ASN A 42 -8.68 1.76 -9.50
C ASN A 42 -7.83 1.80 -10.78
N LEU A 43 -7.45 2.99 -11.25
CA LEU A 43 -6.53 3.15 -12.37
C LEU A 43 -5.26 2.33 -12.10
N ASN A 44 -4.87 1.48 -13.04
CA ASN A 44 -3.70 0.60 -12.97
C ASN A 44 -3.64 -0.39 -11.79
N ARG A 45 -4.74 -0.57 -11.06
CA ARG A 45 -4.77 -1.50 -9.92
C ARG A 45 -4.48 -2.94 -10.37
N PRO A 46 -3.65 -3.71 -9.65
CA PRO A 46 -3.34 -5.10 -10.00
C PRO A 46 -4.61 -5.93 -10.19
N VAL A 47 -4.66 -6.77 -11.23
CA VAL A 47 -5.84 -7.59 -11.55
C VAL A 47 -6.16 -8.53 -10.39
N MET A 48 -5.14 -9.15 -9.79
CA MET A 48 -5.29 -10.03 -8.63
C MET A 48 -5.99 -9.33 -7.45
N LEU A 49 -5.72 -8.03 -7.24
CA LEU A 49 -6.37 -7.27 -6.19
C LEU A 49 -7.85 -7.04 -6.51
N ASN A 50 -8.20 -6.75 -7.77
CA ASN A 50 -9.60 -6.62 -8.19
C ASN A 50 -10.38 -7.93 -7.96
N GLU A 51 -9.80 -9.07 -8.33
CA GLU A 51 -10.41 -10.38 -8.09
C GLU A 51 -10.67 -10.64 -6.60
N TRP A 52 -9.69 -10.36 -5.75
CA TRP A 52 -9.83 -10.51 -4.30
C TRP A 52 -10.90 -9.58 -3.72
N ILE A 53 -10.96 -8.33 -4.17
CA ILE A 53 -12.01 -7.38 -3.78
C ILE A 53 -13.40 -7.89 -4.21
N ASN A 54 -13.53 -8.41 -5.44
CA ASN A 54 -14.77 -8.95 -5.99
C ASN A 54 -15.24 -10.19 -5.23
N LYS A 55 -14.30 -11.02 -4.74
CA LYS A 55 -14.58 -12.15 -3.84
C LYS A 55 -14.82 -11.71 -2.38
N GLN A 56 -15.24 -10.47 -2.16
CA GLN A 56 -15.48 -9.89 -0.82
C GLN A 56 -14.29 -10.01 0.13
N ARG A 57 -13.06 -10.01 -0.41
CA ARG A 57 -11.83 -10.12 0.37
C ARG A 57 -11.79 -11.42 1.19
N LEU A 58 -12.32 -12.48 0.59
CA LEU A 58 -12.31 -13.85 1.08
C LEU A 58 -11.46 -14.71 0.15
N GLY A 59 -10.92 -15.80 0.69
CA GLY A 59 -10.19 -16.80 -0.08
C GLY A 59 -8.68 -16.70 0.05
N ALA A 60 -8.01 -17.64 -0.62
CA ALA A 60 -6.58 -17.85 -0.55
C ALA A 60 -5.78 -16.68 -1.15
N VAL A 61 -4.56 -16.52 -0.64
CA VAL A 61 -3.52 -15.65 -1.21
C VAL A 61 -3.26 -16.08 -2.66
N PRO A 62 -3.08 -15.15 -3.62
CA PRO A 62 -2.69 -15.51 -4.98
C PRO A 62 -1.41 -16.35 -4.98
N ALA A 63 -1.37 -17.43 -5.76
CA ALA A 63 -0.17 -18.25 -5.90
C ALA A 63 0.92 -17.48 -6.67
N LEU A 64 1.73 -16.71 -5.95
CA LEU A 64 2.95 -16.10 -6.45
C LEU A 64 4.11 -17.09 -6.25
N SER A 65 4.14 -18.13 -7.09
CA SER A 65 5.00 -19.31 -6.89
C SER A 65 6.28 -19.32 -7.73
N ILE A 66 6.43 -18.39 -8.69
CA ILE A 66 7.62 -18.30 -9.55
C ILE A 66 8.09 -16.86 -9.69
N GLY A 67 9.39 -16.67 -9.92
CA GLY A 67 10.04 -15.34 -9.92
C GLY A 67 9.40 -14.36 -10.90
N SER A 68 9.09 -14.80 -12.11
CA SER A 68 8.46 -13.95 -13.14
C SER A 68 7.06 -13.45 -12.75
N LEU A 69 6.28 -14.23 -11.99
CA LEU A 69 4.98 -13.78 -11.47
C LEU A 69 5.14 -12.76 -10.35
N VAL A 70 6.10 -12.97 -9.44
CA VAL A 70 6.41 -12.02 -8.37
C VAL A 70 6.89 -10.70 -8.96
N GLU A 71 7.79 -10.75 -9.95
CA GLU A 71 8.28 -9.56 -10.67
C GLU A 71 7.18 -8.79 -11.38
N ARG A 72 6.31 -9.50 -12.10
CA ARG A 72 5.19 -8.88 -12.79
C ARG A 72 4.27 -8.22 -11.78
N PHE A 73 3.97 -8.91 -10.69
CA PHE A 73 3.12 -8.36 -9.64
C PHE A 73 3.75 -7.13 -8.98
N ALA A 74 5.05 -7.16 -8.67
CA ALA A 74 5.80 -6.01 -8.17
C ALA A 74 5.67 -4.78 -9.10
N LYS A 75 5.81 -4.98 -10.43
CA LYS A 75 5.63 -3.94 -11.44
C LYS A 75 4.19 -3.40 -11.45
N GLU A 76 3.18 -4.27 -11.38
CA GLU A 76 1.78 -3.86 -11.29
C GLU A 76 1.52 -3.02 -10.02
N VAL A 77 2.10 -3.42 -8.88
CA VAL A 77 1.98 -2.70 -7.61
C VAL A 77 2.61 -1.30 -7.70
N TRP A 78 3.83 -1.19 -8.21
CA TRP A 78 4.47 0.11 -8.44
C TRP A 78 3.67 0.99 -9.40
N THR A 79 3.19 0.43 -10.51
CA THR A 79 2.39 1.18 -11.50
C THR A 79 1.12 1.75 -10.87
N TRP A 80 0.42 0.95 -10.07
CA TRP A 80 -0.73 1.43 -9.33
C TRP A 80 -0.33 2.49 -8.31
N TRP A 81 0.68 2.22 -7.50
CA TRP A 81 1.13 3.15 -6.46
C TRP A 81 1.55 4.50 -7.03
N SER A 82 2.27 4.55 -8.16
CA SER A 82 2.59 5.78 -8.89
C SER A 82 1.33 6.54 -9.31
N SER A 83 0.31 5.85 -9.81
CA SER A 83 -0.96 6.47 -10.24
C SER A 83 -1.80 7.04 -9.09
N LEU A 84 -1.55 6.61 -7.85
CA LEU A 84 -2.21 7.12 -6.65
C LEU A 84 -1.59 8.41 -6.13
N GLN A 85 -0.38 8.75 -6.59
CA GLN A 85 0.37 9.84 -5.99
C GLN A 85 -0.27 11.19 -6.26
N PRO A 86 -0.21 12.11 -5.29
CA PRO A 86 -0.58 13.49 -5.52
C PRO A 86 0.27 14.13 -6.61
N ASN A 87 -0.32 15.06 -7.37
CA ASN A 87 0.35 15.74 -8.50
C ASN A 87 1.66 16.46 -8.10
N TRP A 88 1.79 16.90 -6.85
CA TRP A 88 2.99 17.57 -6.35
C TRP A 88 4.19 16.64 -6.17
N ARG A 89 3.97 15.32 -6.15
CA ARG A 89 5.04 14.35 -5.86
C ARG A 89 5.97 14.11 -7.05
N GLY A 90 5.48 14.34 -8.27
CA GLY A 90 6.24 14.05 -9.50
C GLY A 90 6.57 12.57 -9.68
N THR A 91 7.22 12.27 -10.81
CA THR A 91 7.58 10.91 -11.22
C THR A 91 9.06 10.86 -11.60
N ALA A 92 9.78 9.83 -11.17
CA ALA A 92 11.16 9.58 -11.54
C ALA A 92 11.27 8.92 -12.93
N PHE A 93 12.51 8.80 -13.44
CA PHE A 93 12.78 8.24 -14.78
C PHE A 93 12.31 6.78 -14.97
N ASP A 94 12.19 6.03 -13.88
CA ASP A 94 11.73 4.64 -13.87
C ASP A 94 10.21 4.51 -13.70
N ASN A 95 9.46 5.61 -13.86
CA ASN A 95 8.01 5.72 -13.65
C ASN A 95 7.54 5.45 -12.21
N ARG A 96 8.46 5.48 -11.23
CA ARG A 96 8.13 5.44 -9.80
C ARG A 96 7.88 6.84 -9.24
N PRO A 97 7.25 6.97 -8.05
CA PRO A 97 7.16 8.26 -7.39
C PRO A 97 8.54 8.88 -7.23
N ALA A 98 8.69 10.17 -7.52
CA ALA A 98 9.96 10.83 -7.28
C ALA A 98 10.32 10.81 -5.78
N GLN A 99 11.61 10.95 -5.50
CA GLN A 99 12.12 11.03 -4.13
C GLN A 99 11.38 12.12 -3.36
N LEU A 100 10.91 11.77 -2.17
CA LEU A 100 10.17 12.67 -1.32
C LEU A 100 11.12 13.66 -0.61
N LEU A 101 11.32 14.83 -1.22
CA LEU A 101 12.13 15.92 -0.64
C LEU A 101 11.29 16.84 0.26
N THR A 102 10.07 17.15 -0.17
CA THR A 102 9.12 18.01 0.55
C THR A 102 7.70 17.53 0.34
N PHE A 103 6.85 17.70 1.36
CA PHE A 103 5.41 17.45 1.22
C PHE A 103 4.71 18.61 0.53
N GLY A 104 3.80 18.29 -0.39
CA GLY A 104 2.85 19.26 -0.91
C GLY A 104 1.61 19.41 -0.04
N ASN A 105 0.66 20.21 -0.52
CA ASN A 105 -0.54 20.60 0.25
C ASN A 105 -1.82 19.84 -0.15
N ASP A 106 -1.86 19.22 -1.33
CA ASP A 106 -3.03 18.46 -1.77
C ASP A 106 -2.88 16.96 -1.47
N TRP A 107 -3.54 16.52 -0.41
CA TRP A 107 -3.56 15.11 0.01
C TRP A 107 -4.84 14.38 -0.40
N LYS A 108 -5.77 15.04 -1.10
CA LYS A 108 -7.08 14.47 -1.46
C LYS A 108 -7.03 13.12 -2.17
N PRO A 109 -6.04 12.81 -3.05
CA PRO A 109 -5.96 11.49 -3.69
C PRO A 109 -5.74 10.35 -2.67
N LEU A 110 -4.95 10.60 -1.64
CA LEU A 110 -4.55 9.61 -0.63
C LEU A 110 -5.35 9.68 0.68
N ASP A 111 -6.07 10.78 0.93
CA ASP A 111 -6.99 10.90 2.06
C ASP A 111 -8.26 10.06 1.82
N LYS A 112 -8.08 8.75 2.04
CA LYS A 112 -9.09 7.70 1.90
C LYS A 112 -8.95 6.74 3.08
N CYS A 113 -10.08 6.34 3.65
CA CYS A 113 -10.17 5.38 4.75
C CYS A 113 -11.07 4.19 4.36
N GLY A 114 -11.14 3.19 5.22
CA GLY A 114 -12.01 2.03 5.03
C GLY A 114 -11.45 0.98 4.07
N ASN A 115 -12.31 0.02 3.72
CA ASN A 115 -11.99 -1.14 2.88
C ASN A 115 -11.47 -0.80 1.48
N ASN A 116 -11.78 0.40 0.98
CA ASN A 116 -11.37 0.88 -0.33
C ASN A 116 -10.24 1.93 -0.23
N GLY A 117 -9.82 2.30 0.99
CA GLY A 117 -8.64 3.11 1.24
C GLY A 117 -7.36 2.28 1.14
N TRP A 118 -6.48 2.42 2.13
CA TRP A 118 -5.13 1.86 2.12
C TRP A 118 -5.05 0.34 2.24
N LEU A 119 -6.14 -0.33 2.64
CA LEU A 119 -6.19 -1.79 2.75
C LEU A 119 -5.68 -2.48 1.47
N GLY A 120 -6.08 -2.00 0.28
CA GLY A 120 -5.69 -2.64 -0.97
C GLY A 120 -4.18 -2.64 -1.23
N ILE A 121 -3.51 -1.49 -1.05
CA ILE A 121 -2.08 -1.38 -1.30
C ILE A 121 -1.27 -2.17 -0.26
N ILE A 122 -1.69 -2.16 1.01
CA ILE A 122 -1.03 -2.92 2.07
C ILE A 122 -1.18 -4.43 1.84
N THR A 123 -2.36 -4.88 1.38
CA THR A 123 -2.58 -6.27 0.95
C THR A 123 -1.65 -6.67 -0.20
N CYS A 124 -1.46 -5.80 -1.19
CA CYS A 124 -0.51 -6.07 -2.27
C CYS A 124 0.93 -6.23 -1.76
N LEU A 125 1.37 -5.38 -0.83
CA LEU A 125 2.70 -5.49 -0.22
C LEU A 125 2.84 -6.80 0.58
N LYS A 126 1.81 -7.22 1.30
CA LYS A 126 1.77 -8.53 1.97
C LYS A 126 1.99 -9.66 0.97
N TRP A 127 1.17 -9.74 -0.08
CA TRP A 127 1.27 -10.82 -1.07
C TRP A 127 2.62 -10.85 -1.76
N TRP A 128 3.16 -9.68 -2.11
CA TRP A 128 4.49 -9.59 -2.69
C TRP A 128 5.53 -10.22 -1.74
N ARG A 129 5.55 -9.86 -0.45
CA ARG A 129 6.51 -10.44 0.50
C ARG A 129 6.39 -11.95 0.66
N GLU A 130 5.16 -12.46 0.74
CA GLU A 130 4.88 -13.90 0.84
C GLU A 130 5.33 -14.64 -0.42
N GLY A 131 5.17 -14.05 -1.61
CA GLY A 131 5.65 -14.61 -2.87
C GLY A 131 7.17 -14.76 -2.95
N LEU A 132 7.93 -13.89 -2.28
CA LEU A 132 9.39 -13.96 -2.23
C LEU A 132 9.91 -15.22 -1.53
N ASP A 133 9.15 -15.78 -0.59
CA ASP A 133 9.56 -16.98 0.14
C ASP A 133 9.55 -18.24 -0.75
N SER A 134 8.89 -18.17 -1.92
CA SER A 134 8.88 -19.26 -2.91
C SER A 134 10.05 -19.22 -3.90
N LEU A 135 10.93 -18.21 -3.82
CA LEU A 135 11.97 -17.97 -4.82
C LEU A 135 13.35 -18.50 -4.41
N PRO A 136 14.21 -18.83 -5.39
CA PRO A 136 15.64 -19.03 -5.17
C PRO A 136 16.28 -17.78 -4.53
N LYS A 137 17.37 -17.99 -3.78
CA LYS A 137 18.02 -16.96 -2.96
C LYS A 137 18.38 -15.68 -3.73
N ASP A 138 18.93 -15.80 -4.94
CA ASP A 138 19.41 -14.66 -5.71
C ASP A 138 18.25 -13.79 -6.26
N ASP A 139 17.21 -14.44 -6.80
CA ASP A 139 15.98 -13.76 -7.25
C ASP A 139 15.25 -13.09 -6.08
N ARG A 140 15.18 -13.79 -4.94
CA ARG A 140 14.60 -13.29 -3.70
C ARG A 140 15.28 -12.00 -3.25
N LEU A 141 16.61 -11.96 -3.17
CA LEU A 141 17.33 -10.82 -2.61
C LEU A 141 17.05 -9.53 -3.38
N ARG A 142 17.08 -9.59 -4.73
CA ARG A 142 16.81 -8.41 -5.57
C ARG A 142 15.39 -7.90 -5.38
N LEU A 143 14.40 -8.80 -5.35
CA LEU A 143 13.00 -8.41 -5.23
C LEU A 143 12.61 -8.03 -3.80
N GLU A 144 13.35 -8.52 -2.80
CA GLU A 144 13.21 -8.12 -1.40
C GLU A 144 13.67 -6.69 -1.18
N VAL A 145 14.78 -6.26 -1.81
CA VAL A 145 15.19 -4.85 -1.80
C VAL A 145 14.11 -3.96 -2.40
N ASP A 146 13.54 -4.36 -3.54
CA ASP A 146 12.46 -3.59 -4.19
C ASP A 146 11.18 -3.53 -3.34
N TRP A 147 10.85 -4.62 -2.66
CA TRP A 147 9.75 -4.66 -1.70
C TRP A 147 9.97 -3.70 -0.53
N PHE A 148 11.19 -3.64 0.03
CA PHE A 148 11.52 -2.69 1.09
C PHE A 148 11.37 -1.24 0.63
N CYS A 149 11.81 -0.90 -0.58
CA CYS A 149 11.60 0.42 -1.18
C CYS A 149 10.10 0.75 -1.25
N ALA A 150 9.26 -0.20 -1.67
CA ALA A 150 7.82 0.01 -1.74
C ALA A 150 7.18 0.23 -0.36
N VAL A 151 7.56 -0.57 0.65
CA VAL A 151 7.07 -0.43 2.03
C VAL A 151 7.47 0.91 2.62
N ASP A 152 8.73 1.32 2.44
CA ASP A 152 9.23 2.60 2.94
C ASP A 152 8.50 3.79 2.30
N ASP A 153 8.33 3.74 0.98
CA ASP A 153 7.65 4.78 0.21
C ASP A 153 6.18 4.95 0.63
N VAL A 154 5.43 3.84 0.71
CA VAL A 154 4.04 3.81 1.17
C VAL A 154 3.94 4.30 2.62
N SER A 155 4.88 3.91 3.48
CA SER A 155 4.93 4.35 4.88
C SER A 155 5.19 5.86 5.00
N ASN A 156 6.11 6.40 4.20
CA ASN A 156 6.44 7.82 4.21
C ASN A 156 5.25 8.68 3.77
N MET A 157 4.51 8.25 2.75
CA MET A 157 3.30 8.94 2.33
C MET A 157 2.19 8.86 3.37
N LEU A 158 1.99 7.70 3.99
CA LEU A 158 0.98 7.55 5.03
C LEU A 158 1.31 8.40 6.27
N ARG A 159 2.59 8.46 6.67
CA ARG A 159 3.07 9.35 7.73
C ARG A 159 2.83 10.82 7.38
N GLY A 160 3.17 11.26 6.17
CA GLY A 160 2.92 12.63 5.72
C GLY A 160 1.43 12.99 5.74
N LEU A 161 0.57 12.07 5.31
CA LEU A 161 -0.88 12.23 5.38
C LEU A 161 -1.35 12.40 6.84
N LEU A 162 -0.84 11.59 7.77
CA LEU A 162 -1.19 11.71 9.20
C LEU A 162 -0.77 13.06 9.77
N GLU A 163 0.43 13.54 9.44
CA GLU A 163 0.91 14.86 9.86
C GLU A 163 0.03 15.98 9.32
N TRP A 164 -0.34 15.91 8.03
CA TRP A 164 -1.25 16.87 7.41
C TRP A 164 -2.63 16.87 8.07
N LYS A 165 -3.23 15.70 8.33
CA LYS A 165 -4.54 15.61 9.01
C LYS A 165 -4.49 16.18 10.42
N ARG A 166 -3.43 15.90 11.19
CA ARG A 166 -3.25 16.42 12.56
C ARG A 166 -3.15 17.95 12.59
N LYS A 167 -2.49 18.56 11.60
CA LYS A 167 -2.43 20.03 11.46
C LYS A 167 -3.81 20.62 11.14
N GLY A 168 -4.57 19.99 10.23
CA GLY A 168 -5.91 20.45 9.86
C GLY A 168 -6.96 20.32 10.98
N SER A 169 -6.80 19.35 11.87
CA SER A 169 -7.70 19.16 13.03
C SER A 169 -7.43 20.10 14.20
N GLY A 170 -6.35 20.90 14.17
CA GLY A 170 -6.01 21.88 15.21
C GLY A 170 -6.46 23.31 14.90
N SER A 171 -7.25 23.53 13.84
CA SER A 171 -7.69 24.86 13.38
C SER A 171 -9.21 25.08 13.41
N THR A 172 -9.92 24.28 14.21
CA THR A 172 -11.37 24.42 14.50
C THR A 172 -11.59 24.48 16.00
#